data_AF-A0A1Y0I1N4-F1
#
_entry.id   AF-A0A1Y0I1N4-F1
#
_cell.length_a   1.000
_cell.length_b   1.000
_cell.length_c   1.000
_cell.angle_alpha   90.00
_cell.angle_beta   90.00
_cell.angle_gamma   90.00
#
_symmetry.space_group_name_H-M   'P 1'
#
loop_
_entity.id
_entity.type
_entity.pdbx_description
1 polymer ?
#
loop_
_entity_poly.entity_id
_entity_poly.type
_entity_poly.pdbx_seq_one_letter_code
_entity_poly.pdbx_strand_id
1 'polypeptide(L)'
;MPSFPKSVLSLVIGVPMTLVLTGCGSSGPSVEPSSCSDPSLRVNYGRGTFRVTENLSRTYFDDFLKGSRASDGSQSESGQLLLAFLTEKIMVATGASGDPASVNSYNNPLDLIEEAIANDEIANINDGRRMIQQSIADDVSCVYNNNHIVGNRGVFIQAEDSELEYRYTIDFRNSVNSTNPNGDFVTRTIVETTSTQDGSPVDDNLSLQTGATFSSATYSASTFAAQGYDTPWTLIGSFATNDTASATIEKDFLTHNSDTAEYADEEAFTPAPSVDPVKRLKFVIDYSSTEVSIYTSSFIDALEWRCTEGSTACATTLNGETLTNGTILFDPSEELISSIRQLQRDSQFVSDNPEWEVVNYEDPNYDTLDAEPLETYIGTPVLNRAFN
;
A
#
# COMPACT_ATOMS: atom_id res chain seq x y z
N MET A 1 -6.73 -11.34 17.29
CA MET A 1 -6.93 -10.86 15.91
C MET A 1 -6.11 -9.59 15.80
N PRO A 2 -5.01 -9.59 15.03
CA PRO A 2 -4.17 -8.41 14.93
C PRO A 2 -4.93 -7.32 14.15
N SER A 3 -4.91 -6.10 14.68
CA SER A 3 -5.41 -4.89 14.02
C SER A 3 -4.42 -4.48 12.94
N PHE A 4 -4.90 -4.36 11.70
CA PHE A 4 -4.13 -3.83 10.59
C PHE A 4 -3.76 -2.35 10.83
N PRO A 5 -2.59 -1.87 10.39
CA PRO A 5 -2.32 -0.44 10.32
C PRO A 5 -3.36 0.23 9.42
N LYS A 6 -4.01 1.27 9.94
CA LYS A 6 -5.28 1.81 9.46
C LYS A 6 -5.19 2.72 8.23
N SER A 7 -3.98 3.01 7.76
CA SER A 7 -3.71 4.07 6.78
C SER A 7 -3.60 3.62 5.32
N VAL A 8 -4.00 2.39 4.94
CA VAL A 8 -3.88 1.88 3.55
C VAL A 8 -5.21 1.41 2.94
N LEU A 9 -6.35 1.59 3.60
CA LEU A 9 -7.63 1.06 3.10
C LEU A 9 -8.66 2.15 2.81
N SER A 10 -8.43 2.90 1.73
CA SER A 10 -9.49 3.67 1.06
C SER A 10 -9.35 3.57 -0.46
N LEU A 11 -9.76 2.43 -1.05
CA LEU A 11 -10.50 2.35 -2.32
C LEU A 11 -10.88 0.88 -2.60
N VAL A 12 -12.10 0.47 -2.24
CA VAL A 12 -12.72 -0.76 -2.77
C VAL A 12 -14.10 -0.39 -3.29
N ILE A 13 -14.20 -0.28 -4.61
CA ILE A 13 -15.47 -0.13 -5.32
C ILE A 13 -16.23 -1.46 -5.21
N GLY A 14 -17.29 -1.47 -4.40
CA GLY A 14 -18.19 -2.61 -4.27
C GLY A 14 -19.17 -2.70 -5.43
N VAL A 15 -19.13 -3.79 -6.19
CA VAL A 15 -20.21 -4.18 -7.12
C VAL A 15 -20.92 -5.42 -6.54
N PRO A 16 -22.25 -5.39 -6.37
CA PRO A 16 -22.99 -6.53 -5.83
C PRO A 16 -23.09 -7.64 -6.89
N MET A 17 -22.50 -8.80 -6.61
CA MET A 17 -22.55 -9.97 -7.48
C MET A 17 -23.78 -10.82 -7.16
N THR A 18 -24.77 -10.85 -8.06
CA THR A 18 -25.93 -11.73 -7.98
C THR A 18 -25.57 -13.12 -8.51
N LEU A 19 -25.52 -14.12 -7.62
CA LEU A 19 -25.37 -15.53 -7.96
C LEU A 19 -26.68 -16.10 -8.51
N VAL A 20 -26.66 -16.60 -9.76
CA VAL A 20 -27.69 -17.50 -10.29
C VAL A 20 -27.04 -18.85 -10.55
N LEU A 21 -27.33 -19.84 -9.70
CA LEU A 21 -26.99 -21.24 -9.98
C LEU A 21 -28.09 -21.88 -10.83
N THR A 22 -27.74 -22.37 -12.02
CA THR A 22 -28.48 -23.41 -12.74
C THR A 22 -27.52 -24.51 -13.15
N GLY A 23 -27.83 -25.76 -12.78
CA GLY A 23 -27.06 -26.95 -13.11
C GLY A 23 -27.63 -27.73 -14.30
N CYS A 24 -26.78 -28.50 -14.98
CA CYS A 24 -27.20 -29.67 -15.76
C CYS A 24 -26.04 -30.65 -16.07
N GLY A 25 -26.13 -31.87 -15.53
CA GLY A 25 -26.03 -33.18 -16.21
C GLY A 25 -24.84 -33.61 -17.12
N SER A 26 -23.94 -34.42 -16.55
CA SER A 26 -23.32 -35.69 -17.02
C SER A 26 -22.70 -35.87 -18.43
N SER A 27 -21.37 -36.11 -18.50
CA SER A 27 -20.67 -37.38 -18.87
C SER A 27 -19.18 -37.11 -19.25
N GLY A 28 -18.21 -37.76 -18.58
CA GLY A 28 -16.76 -37.53 -18.76
C GLY A 28 -16.19 -38.03 -20.11
N PRO A 29 -14.97 -37.64 -20.50
CA PRO A 29 -13.73 -38.05 -19.81
C PRO A 29 -12.66 -36.94 -19.67
N SER A 30 -11.55 -37.27 -18.99
CA SER A 30 -10.37 -36.42 -18.72
C SER A 30 -10.70 -35.11 -18.01
N VAL A 31 -10.57 -35.12 -16.68
CA VAL A 31 -10.32 -33.88 -15.93
C VAL A 31 -8.91 -33.43 -16.36
N GLU A 32 -8.83 -32.74 -17.49
CA GLU A 32 -7.84 -31.68 -17.64
C GLU A 32 -7.91 -30.88 -16.33
N PRO A 33 -6.80 -30.73 -15.58
CA PRO A 33 -6.84 -29.94 -14.36
C PRO A 33 -7.46 -28.60 -14.73
N SER A 34 -8.54 -28.22 -14.05
CA SER A 34 -9.19 -26.93 -14.28
C SER A 34 -8.09 -25.86 -14.25
N SER A 35 -8.07 -24.98 -15.24
CA SER A 35 -7.06 -23.91 -15.37
C SER A 35 -6.94 -23.00 -14.15
N CYS A 36 -7.89 -23.10 -13.20
CA CYS A 36 -7.89 -22.41 -11.90
C CYS A 36 -7.64 -23.31 -10.67
N SER A 37 -7.04 -24.49 -10.80
CA SER A 37 -6.70 -25.29 -9.62
C SER A 37 -5.53 -24.64 -8.88
N ASP A 38 -5.81 -23.92 -7.79
CA ASP A 38 -4.79 -23.22 -6.99
C ASP A 38 -3.67 -24.18 -6.54
N PRO A 39 -2.42 -24.01 -7.01
CA PRO A 39 -1.30 -24.85 -6.63
C PRO A 39 -0.70 -24.50 -5.27
N SER A 40 -1.30 -23.59 -4.49
CA SER A 40 -0.73 -23.10 -3.23
C SER A 40 -0.35 -24.24 -2.26
N LEU A 41 0.89 -24.18 -1.80
CA LEU A 41 1.46 -25.11 -0.82
C LEU A 41 2.19 -24.31 0.26
N ARG A 42 2.34 -24.89 1.45
CA ARG A 42 3.18 -24.30 2.50
C ARG A 42 4.62 -24.18 2.00
N VAL A 43 5.18 -22.98 2.12
CA VAL A 43 6.57 -22.68 1.73
C VAL A 43 7.35 -22.29 2.97
N ASN A 44 8.52 -22.89 3.17
CA ASN A 44 9.52 -22.39 4.10
C ASN A 44 10.64 -21.74 3.30
N TYR A 45 10.65 -20.42 3.25
CA TYR A 45 11.65 -19.64 2.54
C TYR A 45 12.82 -19.33 3.47
N GLY A 46 13.97 -19.97 3.20
CA GLY A 46 15.14 -19.97 4.09
C GLY A 46 16.19 -18.91 3.79
N ARG A 47 15.84 -17.81 3.11
CA ARG A 47 16.82 -16.77 2.79
C ARG A 47 17.17 -16.01 4.07
N GLY A 48 18.40 -16.21 4.52
CA GLY A 48 18.86 -15.76 5.84
C GLY A 48 19.05 -14.25 6.00
N THR A 49 18.47 -13.43 5.14
CA THR A 49 18.54 -11.96 5.21
C THR A 49 17.44 -11.34 4.33
N PHE A 50 16.95 -10.16 4.70
CA PHE A 50 16.10 -9.30 3.85
C PHE A 50 16.90 -8.42 2.91
N ARG A 51 18.22 -8.60 2.86
CA ARG A 51 19.10 -7.72 2.12
C ARG A 51 19.04 -8.00 0.62
N VAL A 52 18.68 -6.99 -0.15
CA VAL A 52 18.74 -6.94 -1.61
C VAL A 52 19.90 -6.06 -2.03
N THR A 53 20.79 -6.58 -2.88
CA THR A 53 22.00 -5.87 -3.36
C THR A 53 22.07 -5.78 -4.89
N GLU A 54 21.20 -6.52 -5.58
CA GLU A 54 21.15 -6.58 -7.04
C GLU A 54 19.83 -5.99 -7.53
N ASN A 55 19.79 -5.58 -8.80
CA ASN A 55 18.58 -5.02 -9.43
C ASN A 55 17.92 -3.90 -8.60
N LEU A 56 18.71 -3.08 -7.90
CA LEU A 56 18.20 -2.07 -6.96
C LEU A 56 17.22 -1.09 -7.59
N SER A 57 17.34 -0.86 -8.91
CA SER A 57 16.38 -0.07 -9.67
C SER A 57 14.95 -0.59 -9.61
N ARG A 58 14.75 -1.89 -9.39
CA ARG A 58 13.42 -2.54 -9.30
C ARG A 58 12.77 -2.43 -7.92
N THR A 59 13.49 -1.87 -6.94
CA THR A 59 12.96 -1.70 -5.58
C THR A 59 11.92 -0.59 -5.50
N TYR A 60 11.12 -0.64 -4.43
CA TYR A 60 9.98 0.26 -4.25
C TYR A 60 10.36 1.75 -4.32
N PHE A 61 11.46 2.18 -3.70
CA PHE A 61 11.80 3.60 -3.57
C PHE A 61 12.99 4.09 -4.42
N ASP A 62 13.70 3.22 -5.15
CA ASP A 62 14.95 3.63 -5.84
C ASP A 62 14.75 4.74 -6.87
N ASP A 63 13.73 4.63 -7.74
CA ASP A 63 13.40 5.69 -8.70
C ASP A 63 13.10 7.03 -7.99
N PHE A 64 12.27 7.00 -6.93
CA PHE A 64 11.93 8.19 -6.15
C PHE A 64 13.16 8.85 -5.52
N LEU A 65 14.04 8.07 -4.87
CA LEU A 65 15.24 8.59 -4.21
C LEU A 65 16.20 9.25 -5.21
N LYS A 66 16.22 8.76 -6.45
CA LYS A 66 17.02 9.36 -7.54
C LYS A 66 16.32 10.57 -8.14
N GLY A 67 15.02 10.47 -8.42
CA GLY A 67 14.23 11.46 -9.14
C GLY A 67 13.91 12.71 -8.34
N SER A 68 13.70 12.57 -7.03
CA SER A 68 13.32 13.68 -6.13
C SER A 68 14.44 14.69 -5.92
N ARG A 69 15.68 14.43 -6.37
CA ARG A 69 16.79 15.36 -6.14
C ARG A 69 16.70 16.54 -7.08
N ALA A 70 16.80 17.76 -6.56
CA ALA A 70 16.83 18.97 -7.39
C ALA A 70 17.98 18.92 -8.41
N SER A 71 17.67 19.14 -9.69
CA SER A 71 18.65 19.03 -10.78
C SER A 71 19.43 20.33 -11.05
N ASP A 72 18.84 21.47 -10.72
CA ASP A 72 19.34 22.81 -11.05
C ASP A 72 19.51 23.71 -9.81
N GLY A 73 19.27 23.17 -8.61
CA GLY A 73 19.27 23.92 -7.36
C GLY A 73 18.10 24.89 -7.23
N SER A 74 17.01 24.72 -7.99
CA SER A 74 15.80 25.54 -7.88
C SER A 74 15.03 25.34 -6.58
N GLN A 75 15.35 24.29 -5.83
CA GLN A 75 14.70 23.95 -4.57
C GLN A 75 15.09 24.94 -3.46
N SER A 76 14.09 25.45 -2.75
CA SER A 76 14.26 26.35 -1.62
C SER A 76 15.01 25.67 -0.46
N GLU A 77 15.51 26.44 0.50
CA GLU A 77 16.12 25.88 1.72
C GLU A 77 15.13 25.01 2.48
N SER A 78 13.87 25.44 2.58
CA SER A 78 12.80 24.67 3.21
C SER A 78 12.51 23.39 2.43
N GLY A 79 12.44 23.44 1.10
CA GLY A 79 12.26 22.27 0.23
C GLY A 79 13.38 21.24 0.40
N GLN A 80 14.64 21.69 0.53
CA GLN A 80 15.79 20.81 0.76
C GLN A 80 15.68 20.08 2.12
N LEU A 81 15.23 20.78 3.16
CA LEU A 81 15.01 20.18 4.48
C LEU A 81 13.85 19.18 4.47
N LEU A 82 12.74 19.50 3.79
CA LEU A 82 11.62 18.59 3.60
C LEU A 82 12.04 17.31 2.86
N LEU A 83 12.83 17.45 1.79
CA LEU A 83 13.34 16.31 1.03
C LEU A 83 14.29 15.46 1.87
N ALA A 84 15.19 16.09 2.62
CA ALA A 84 16.11 15.40 3.52
C ALA A 84 15.35 14.60 4.59
N PHE A 85 14.31 15.20 5.19
CA PHE A 85 13.45 14.54 6.16
C PHE A 85 12.75 13.31 5.57
N LEU A 86 12.07 13.46 4.43
CA LEU A 86 11.37 12.33 3.79
C LEU A 86 12.35 11.22 3.38
N THR A 87 13.50 11.60 2.82
CA THR A 87 14.56 10.66 2.43
C THR A 87 15.05 9.85 3.63
N GLU A 88 15.33 10.50 4.77
CA GLU A 88 15.73 9.81 6.00
C GLU A 88 14.68 8.79 6.44
N LYS A 89 13.40 9.17 6.45
CA LYS A 89 12.30 8.28 6.84
C LYS A 89 12.17 7.08 5.91
N ILE A 90 12.27 7.28 4.60
CA ILE A 90 12.26 6.20 3.61
C ILE A 90 13.44 5.25 3.80
N MET A 91 14.64 5.79 4.03
CA MET A 91 15.83 4.96 4.24
C MET A 91 15.71 4.11 5.50
N VAL A 92 15.15 4.66 6.59
CA VAL A 92 14.83 3.91 7.81
C VAL A 92 13.79 2.83 7.54
N ALA A 93 12.68 3.17 6.88
CA ALA A 93 11.58 2.25 6.58
C ALA A 93 12.03 1.03 5.75
N THR A 94 12.91 1.27 4.79
CA THR A 94 13.34 0.26 3.80
C THR A 94 14.66 -0.42 4.17
N GLY A 95 15.33 0.02 5.23
CA GLY A 95 16.69 -0.41 5.57
C GLY A 95 17.72 -0.09 4.48
N ALA A 96 17.48 0.95 3.68
CA ALA A 96 18.37 1.36 2.61
C ALA A 96 19.73 1.81 3.18
N SER A 97 20.81 1.43 2.51
CA SER A 97 22.18 1.78 2.90
C SER A 97 22.96 2.34 1.71
N GLY A 98 23.70 3.43 1.95
CA GLY A 98 24.46 4.14 0.93
C GLY A 98 24.03 5.59 0.82
N ASP A 99 24.41 6.24 -0.27
CA ASP A 99 23.92 7.57 -0.63
C ASP A 99 22.53 7.43 -1.27
N PRO A 100 21.54 8.29 -0.98
CA PRO A 100 20.21 8.23 -1.60
C PRO A 100 20.24 8.22 -3.14
N ALA A 101 21.23 8.86 -3.76
CA ALA A 101 21.40 8.87 -5.21
C ALA A 101 22.01 7.58 -5.78
N SER A 102 22.67 6.80 -4.93
CA SER A 102 23.37 5.57 -5.28
C SER A 102 23.28 4.59 -4.11
N VAL A 103 22.05 4.15 -3.83
CA VAL A 103 21.80 3.15 -2.79
C VAL A 103 22.55 1.87 -3.15
N ASN A 104 23.18 1.24 -2.16
CA ASN A 104 23.98 0.03 -2.33
C ASN A 104 23.23 -1.24 -1.91
N SER A 105 22.21 -1.11 -1.07
CA SER A 105 21.33 -2.21 -0.69
C SER A 105 20.07 -1.71 0.00
N TYR A 106 19.00 -2.48 -0.13
CA TYR A 106 17.81 -2.40 0.72
C TYR A 106 17.77 -3.58 1.67
N ASN A 107 17.08 -3.45 2.80
CA ASN A 107 16.97 -4.52 3.79
C ASN A 107 15.55 -4.55 4.36
N ASN A 108 14.60 -4.96 3.54
CA ASN A 108 13.19 -5.02 3.89
C ASN A 108 12.50 -6.25 3.25
N PRO A 109 11.40 -6.73 3.87
CA PRO A 109 10.70 -7.94 3.45
C PRO A 109 10.07 -7.84 2.05
N LEU A 110 9.58 -6.66 1.65
CA LEU A 110 8.93 -6.49 0.34
C LEU A 110 9.93 -6.59 -0.81
N ASP A 111 11.02 -5.85 -0.78
CA ASP A 111 12.04 -5.93 -1.83
C ASP A 111 12.64 -7.34 -1.93
N LEU A 112 12.81 -8.04 -0.80
CA LEU A 112 13.28 -9.42 -0.79
C LEU A 112 12.30 -10.35 -1.52
N ILE A 113 11.01 -10.29 -1.20
CA ILE A 113 10.03 -11.22 -1.76
C ILE A 113 9.80 -10.92 -3.25
N GLU A 114 9.85 -9.65 -3.67
CA GLU A 114 9.86 -9.28 -5.08
C GLU A 114 11.03 -9.90 -5.83
N GLU A 115 12.24 -9.75 -5.30
CA GLU A 115 13.45 -10.33 -5.90
C GLU A 115 13.33 -11.87 -5.96
N ALA A 116 12.83 -12.50 -4.90
CA ALA A 116 12.62 -13.95 -4.85
C ALA A 116 11.61 -14.44 -5.90
N ILE A 117 10.52 -13.70 -6.11
CA ILE A 117 9.51 -13.98 -7.14
C ILE A 117 10.13 -13.81 -8.53
N ALA A 118 10.85 -12.72 -8.76
CA ALA A 118 11.44 -12.43 -10.06
C ALA A 118 12.53 -13.44 -10.45
N ASN A 119 13.34 -13.89 -9.49
CA ASN A 119 14.45 -14.83 -9.69
C ASN A 119 14.03 -16.31 -9.68
N ASP A 120 12.72 -16.62 -9.62
CA ASP A 120 12.20 -17.98 -9.55
C ASP A 120 12.69 -18.76 -8.30
N GLU A 121 12.97 -18.07 -7.19
CA GLU A 121 13.50 -18.70 -5.95
C GLU A 121 12.43 -19.48 -5.18
N ILE A 122 11.14 -19.15 -5.37
CA ILE A 122 10.00 -19.79 -4.70
C ILE A 122 9.10 -20.46 -5.73
N ALA A 123 9.42 -21.72 -6.07
CA ALA A 123 8.72 -22.49 -7.11
C ALA A 123 7.18 -22.47 -7.00
N ASN A 124 6.64 -22.50 -5.78
CA ASN A 124 5.18 -22.48 -5.58
C ASN A 124 4.52 -21.17 -6.00
N ILE A 125 5.19 -20.03 -5.84
CA ILE A 125 4.67 -18.75 -6.35
C ILE A 125 4.71 -18.75 -7.87
N ASN A 126 5.76 -19.32 -8.48
CA ASN A 126 5.88 -19.39 -9.93
C ASN A 126 4.92 -20.40 -10.57
N ASP A 127 4.56 -21.47 -9.87
CA ASP A 127 3.40 -22.31 -10.22
C ASP A 127 2.11 -21.49 -10.23
N GLY A 128 1.91 -20.63 -9.22
CA GLY A 128 0.80 -19.68 -9.17
C GLY A 128 0.79 -18.71 -10.36
N ARG A 129 1.92 -18.09 -10.68
CA ARG A 129 2.04 -17.20 -11.85
C ARG A 129 1.79 -17.94 -13.17
N ARG A 130 2.28 -19.19 -13.33
CA ARG A 130 1.98 -20.04 -14.49
C ARG A 130 0.49 -20.35 -14.61
N MET A 131 -0.17 -20.67 -13.50
CA MET A 131 -1.63 -20.86 -13.48
C MET A 131 -2.35 -19.60 -13.93
N ILE A 132 -1.96 -18.43 -13.42
CA ILE A 132 -2.54 -17.15 -13.82
C ILE A 132 -2.30 -16.87 -15.30
N GLN A 133 -1.10 -17.13 -15.82
CA GLN A 133 -0.80 -17.00 -17.24
C GLN A 133 -1.68 -17.93 -18.12
N GLN A 134 -1.89 -19.17 -17.68
CA GLN A 134 -2.79 -20.09 -18.36
C GLN A 134 -4.25 -19.60 -18.31
N SER A 135 -4.68 -19.04 -17.18
CA SER A 135 -6.02 -18.46 -17.03
C SER A 135 -6.28 -17.30 -17.99
N ILE A 136 -5.26 -16.49 -18.26
CA ILE A 136 -5.32 -15.42 -19.26
C ILE A 136 -5.49 -16.01 -20.66
N ALA A 137 -4.71 -17.04 -21.00
CA ALA A 137 -4.82 -17.70 -22.31
C ALA A 137 -6.19 -18.38 -22.52
N ASP A 138 -6.78 -18.89 -21.45
CA ASP A 138 -8.08 -19.57 -21.45
C ASP A 138 -9.27 -18.61 -21.30
N ASP A 139 -9.05 -17.30 -21.16
CA ASP A 139 -10.07 -16.27 -20.92
C ASP A 139 -10.96 -16.60 -19.69
N VAL A 140 -10.34 -16.99 -18.59
CA VAL A 140 -11.01 -17.29 -17.32
C VAL A 140 -10.38 -16.56 -16.13
N SER A 141 -11.22 -16.08 -15.21
CA SER A 141 -10.75 -15.51 -13.95
C SER A 141 -10.30 -16.62 -12.99
N CYS A 142 -9.04 -16.57 -12.56
CA CYS A 142 -8.49 -17.46 -11.53
C CYS A 142 -7.81 -16.64 -10.42
N VAL A 143 -7.65 -17.27 -9.25
CA VAL A 143 -6.93 -16.72 -8.10
C VAL A 143 -5.93 -17.74 -7.61
N TYR A 144 -4.68 -17.32 -7.45
CA TYR A 144 -3.67 -18.00 -6.64
C TYR A 144 -3.61 -17.29 -5.29
N ASN A 145 -3.74 -18.04 -4.20
CA ASN A 145 -3.63 -17.46 -2.86
C ASN A 145 -2.77 -18.34 -1.96
N ASN A 146 -1.60 -17.84 -1.56
CA ASN A 146 -0.75 -18.51 -0.61
C ASN A 146 -0.58 -17.68 0.66
N ASN A 147 -1.19 -18.14 1.75
CA ASN A 147 -1.15 -17.56 3.09
C ASN A 147 -0.22 -18.34 4.06
N HIS A 148 0.63 -19.22 3.52
CA HIS A 148 1.46 -20.16 4.27
C HIS A 148 2.92 -20.11 3.84
N ILE A 149 3.42 -18.93 3.48
CA ILE A 149 4.83 -18.70 3.23
C ILE A 149 5.48 -18.20 4.52
N VAL A 150 6.40 -18.99 5.04
CA VAL A 150 7.15 -18.69 6.26
C VAL A 150 8.58 -18.33 5.89
N GLY A 151 9.00 -17.12 6.24
CA GLY A 151 10.39 -16.69 6.14
C GLY A 151 11.16 -17.02 7.41
N ASN A 152 12.19 -17.86 7.30
CA ASN A 152 13.10 -18.11 8.43
C ASN A 152 14.17 -17.02 8.46
N ARG A 153 14.20 -16.25 9.55
CA ARG A 153 15.23 -15.22 9.76
C ARG A 153 16.61 -15.86 9.90
N GLY A 154 17.52 -15.52 9.00
CA GLY A 154 18.95 -15.62 9.30
C GLY A 154 19.35 -14.41 10.13
N VAL A 155 19.69 -14.65 11.39
CA VAL A 155 20.60 -13.90 12.28
C VAL A 155 20.75 -12.39 11.98
N PHE A 156 19.81 -11.54 12.45
CA PHE A 156 20.07 -10.09 12.61
C PHE A 156 19.19 -9.44 13.70
N ILE A 157 19.09 -10.05 14.89
CA ILE A 157 19.01 -9.25 16.12
C ILE A 157 20.14 -9.73 17.02
N GLN A 158 20.96 -8.83 17.52
CA GLN A 158 21.82 -9.05 18.69
C GLN A 158 20.95 -9.15 19.97
N ALA A 159 19.97 -10.04 19.95
CA ALA A 159 19.31 -10.55 21.14
C ALA A 159 19.37 -12.06 20.96
N GLU A 160 20.00 -12.75 21.90
CA GLU A 160 20.25 -14.20 21.84
C GLU A 160 18.96 -15.07 21.79
N ASP A 161 17.77 -14.48 21.59
CA ASP A 161 16.44 -15.14 21.67
C ASP A 161 15.35 -14.50 20.77
N SER A 162 15.58 -14.16 19.48
CA SER A 162 14.48 -13.65 18.65
C SER A 162 13.62 -14.78 18.01
N GLU A 163 12.58 -15.23 18.73
CA GLU A 163 11.54 -16.20 18.33
C GLU A 163 10.54 -15.68 17.27
N LEU A 164 10.92 -14.73 16.41
CA LEU A 164 10.01 -14.13 15.44
C LEU A 164 9.96 -14.93 14.13
N GLU A 165 8.75 -15.30 13.73
CA GLU A 165 8.41 -15.93 12.46
C GLU A 165 7.72 -14.91 11.54
N TYR A 166 8.29 -14.69 10.35
CA TYR A 166 7.71 -13.84 9.32
C TYR A 166 6.79 -14.65 8.43
N ARG A 167 5.56 -14.17 8.24
CA ARG A 167 4.55 -14.81 7.40
C ARG A 167 4.18 -13.89 6.26
N TYR A 168 4.17 -14.43 5.06
CA TYR A 168 3.71 -13.74 3.86
C TYR A 168 2.39 -14.34 3.39
N THR A 169 1.47 -13.46 3.04
CA THR A 169 0.31 -13.76 2.21
C THR A 169 0.55 -13.16 0.83
N ILE A 170 0.52 -13.99 -0.21
CA ILE A 170 0.72 -13.56 -1.59
C ILE A 170 -0.47 -14.04 -2.42
N ASP A 171 -1.14 -13.09 -3.06
CA ASP A 171 -2.29 -13.32 -3.92
C ASP A 171 -1.98 -12.83 -5.33
N PHE A 172 -2.33 -13.63 -6.34
CA PHE A 172 -2.43 -13.17 -7.72
C PHE A 172 -3.85 -13.47 -8.21
N ARG A 173 -4.50 -12.48 -8.83
CA ARG A 173 -5.87 -12.60 -9.35
C ARG A 173 -5.92 -12.10 -10.78
N ASN A 174 -6.32 -12.97 -11.69
CA ASN A 174 -6.68 -12.57 -13.05
C ASN A 174 -8.14 -12.11 -13.09
N SER A 175 -8.38 -10.95 -13.70
CA SER A 175 -9.72 -10.41 -13.94
C SER A 175 -9.95 -10.30 -15.44
N VAL A 176 -10.73 -11.24 -16.00
CA VAL A 176 -11.12 -11.24 -17.41
C VAL A 176 -12.43 -10.50 -17.64
N ASN A 177 -12.65 -10.04 -18.87
CA ASN A 177 -13.82 -9.25 -19.27
C ASN A 177 -14.07 -8.06 -18.33
N SER A 178 -12.98 -7.44 -17.87
CA SER A 178 -13.08 -6.39 -16.88
C SER A 178 -13.71 -5.13 -17.49
N THR A 179 -14.45 -4.36 -16.69
CA THR A 179 -14.93 -3.03 -17.11
C THR A 179 -13.82 -1.98 -17.07
N ASN A 180 -12.57 -2.37 -16.83
CA ASN A 180 -11.44 -1.47 -16.81
C ASN A 180 -11.19 -0.96 -18.24
N PRO A 181 -11.09 0.37 -18.45
CA PRO A 181 -10.84 0.93 -19.78
C PRO A 181 -9.50 0.45 -20.39
N ASN A 182 -8.57 0.00 -19.56
CA ASN A 182 -7.25 -0.49 -19.99
C ASN A 182 -7.24 -2.00 -20.33
N GLY A 183 -8.39 -2.67 -20.23
CA GLY A 183 -8.54 -4.09 -20.53
C GLY A 183 -8.31 -5.00 -19.31
N ASP A 184 -8.16 -6.29 -19.58
CA ASP A 184 -7.96 -7.31 -18.56
C ASP A 184 -6.64 -7.15 -17.82
N PHE A 185 -6.65 -7.49 -16.54
CA PHE A 185 -5.54 -7.21 -15.63
C PHE A 185 -5.34 -8.31 -14.59
N VAL A 186 -4.12 -8.36 -14.09
CA VAL A 186 -3.75 -9.18 -12.94
C VAL A 186 -3.47 -8.27 -11.76
N THR A 187 -4.09 -8.52 -10.61
CA THR A 187 -3.69 -7.88 -9.35
C THR A 187 -2.80 -8.82 -8.56
N ARG A 188 -1.74 -8.27 -7.96
CA ARG A 188 -0.93 -8.94 -6.96
C ARG A 188 -1.08 -8.22 -5.63
N THR A 189 -1.19 -8.99 -4.56
CA THR A 189 -1.14 -8.47 -3.20
C THR A 189 -0.11 -9.24 -2.38
N ILE A 190 0.71 -8.52 -1.63
CA ILE A 190 1.68 -9.08 -0.68
C ILE A 190 1.38 -8.45 0.69
N VAL A 191 1.17 -9.29 1.68
CA VAL A 191 1.03 -8.88 3.09
C VAL A 191 2.05 -9.61 3.90
N GLU A 192 2.90 -8.88 4.61
CA GLU A 192 3.84 -9.43 5.56
C GLU A 192 3.34 -9.18 6.99
N THR A 193 3.43 -10.22 7.82
CA THR A 193 3.07 -10.16 9.24
C THR A 193 4.13 -10.88 10.07
N THR A 194 4.35 -10.39 11.29
CA THR A 194 5.25 -11.01 12.27
C THR A 194 4.44 -11.73 13.35
N SER A 195 4.87 -12.92 13.73
CA SER A 195 4.31 -13.66 14.88
C SER A 195 5.43 -14.31 15.69
N THR A 196 5.21 -14.60 16.98
CA THR A 196 6.13 -15.47 17.73
C THR A 196 5.97 -16.94 17.29
N GLN A 197 6.99 -17.78 17.50
CA GLN A 197 6.98 -19.21 17.10
C GLN A 197 5.84 -20.03 17.73
N ASP A 198 5.31 -19.62 18.88
CA ASP A 198 4.15 -20.23 19.55
C ASP A 198 2.79 -19.75 19.00
N GLY A 199 2.80 -18.82 18.03
CA GLY A 199 1.62 -18.22 17.43
C GLY A 199 0.97 -17.11 18.27
N SER A 200 1.62 -16.69 19.36
CA SER A 200 1.20 -15.53 20.15
C SER A 200 1.48 -14.22 19.40
N PRO A 201 0.73 -13.15 19.66
CA PRO A 201 1.14 -11.81 19.24
C PRO A 201 2.45 -11.42 19.96
N VAL A 202 3.33 -10.70 19.26
CA VAL A 202 4.61 -10.20 19.80
C VAL A 202 4.32 -9.20 20.93
N ASP A 203 5.06 -9.27 22.05
CA ASP A 203 4.99 -8.32 23.18
C ASP A 203 5.49 -6.92 22.74
N ASP A 204 4.74 -5.87 23.08
CA ASP A 204 4.92 -4.47 22.64
C ASP A 204 6.31 -3.87 22.97
N ASN A 205 7.12 -4.53 23.80
CA ASN A 205 8.44 -4.04 24.22
C ASN A 205 9.62 -4.49 23.33
N LEU A 206 9.39 -5.32 22.31
CA LEU A 206 10.38 -5.66 21.27
C LEU A 206 10.24 -4.69 20.07
N SER A 207 10.53 -3.42 20.33
CA SER A 207 10.39 -2.26 19.45
C SER A 207 11.37 -2.27 18.25
N LEU A 208 11.11 -3.17 17.30
CA LEU A 208 11.47 -3.01 15.89
C LEU A 208 10.38 -3.74 15.08
N GLN A 209 9.52 -2.96 14.41
CA GLN A 209 8.70 -3.38 13.26
C GLN A 209 7.52 -4.32 13.55
N THR A 210 6.54 -3.88 14.33
CA THR A 210 5.26 -4.58 14.56
C THR A 210 4.10 -4.12 13.65
N GLY A 211 4.35 -3.26 12.66
CA GLY A 211 3.36 -2.92 11.65
C GLY A 211 3.42 -3.85 10.45
N ALA A 212 2.26 -4.29 9.95
CA ALA A 212 2.18 -5.09 8.73
C ALA A 212 2.69 -4.30 7.52
N THR A 213 3.65 -4.87 6.78
CA THR A 213 4.09 -4.31 5.50
C THR A 213 3.17 -4.82 4.38
N PHE A 214 2.76 -3.94 3.48
CA PHE A 214 1.80 -4.26 2.42
C PHE A 214 2.30 -3.80 1.05
N SER A 215 2.05 -4.61 0.02
CA SER A 215 2.11 -4.14 -1.36
C SER A 215 0.91 -4.62 -2.16
N SER A 216 0.45 -3.77 -3.08
CA SER A 216 -0.39 -4.17 -4.20
C SER A 216 0.21 -3.72 -5.53
N ALA A 217 0.02 -4.52 -6.57
CA ALA A 217 0.37 -4.14 -7.93
C ALA A 217 -0.71 -4.58 -8.91
N THR A 218 -0.91 -3.79 -9.97
CA THR A 218 -1.79 -4.16 -11.09
C THR A 218 -0.96 -4.28 -12.36
N TYR A 219 -1.13 -5.36 -13.11
CA TYR A 219 -0.41 -5.64 -14.36
C TYR A 219 -1.38 -5.77 -15.52
N SER A 220 -0.95 -5.45 -16.73
CA SER A 220 -1.67 -5.87 -17.92
C SER A 220 -1.67 -7.40 -18.03
N ALA A 221 -2.84 -8.01 -18.26
CA ALA A 221 -2.91 -9.43 -18.57
C ALA A 221 -2.08 -9.78 -19.83
N SER A 222 -1.93 -8.85 -20.78
CA SER A 222 -1.20 -9.07 -22.02
C SER A 222 0.32 -9.18 -21.87
N THR A 223 0.89 -8.61 -20.80
CA THR A 223 2.34 -8.59 -20.54
C THR A 223 2.74 -9.38 -19.30
N PHE A 224 1.77 -9.95 -18.56
CA PHE A 224 2.04 -10.72 -17.36
C PHE A 224 2.81 -12.00 -17.69
N ALA A 225 4.00 -12.15 -17.10
CA ALA A 225 4.84 -13.31 -17.29
C ALA A 225 4.84 -14.23 -16.05
N ALA A 226 5.13 -15.51 -16.29
CA ALA A 226 5.28 -16.48 -15.22
C ALA A 226 6.60 -16.34 -14.42
N GLN A 227 7.56 -15.55 -14.92
CA GLN A 227 8.92 -15.41 -14.38
C GLN A 227 9.46 -14.01 -14.64
N GLY A 228 10.46 -13.59 -13.87
CA GLY A 228 11.09 -12.28 -14.01
C GLY A 228 10.26 -11.14 -13.42
N TYR A 229 10.72 -9.92 -13.66
CA TYR A 229 10.06 -8.68 -13.27
C TYR A 229 9.03 -8.29 -14.34
N ASP A 230 7.76 -8.23 -13.95
CA ASP A 230 6.71 -7.62 -14.76
C ASP A 230 6.59 -6.13 -14.44
N THR A 231 6.32 -5.31 -15.45
CA THR A 231 6.01 -3.89 -15.27
C THR A 231 4.56 -3.72 -14.85
N PRO A 232 4.28 -3.24 -13.63
CA PRO A 232 2.91 -2.95 -13.26
C PRO A 232 2.43 -1.66 -13.96
N TRP A 233 1.12 -1.55 -14.17
CA TRP A 233 0.46 -0.28 -14.40
C TRP A 233 0.50 0.60 -13.17
N THR A 234 0.25 0.00 -12.00
CA THR A 234 0.30 0.68 -10.70
C THR A 234 0.94 -0.22 -9.64
N LEU A 235 1.72 0.37 -8.73
CA LEU A 235 2.33 -0.31 -7.58
C LEU A 235 2.12 0.56 -6.35
N ILE A 236 1.65 -0.03 -5.26
CA ILE A 236 1.60 0.58 -3.94
C ILE A 236 2.44 -0.27 -3.00
N GLY A 237 3.27 0.36 -2.19
CA GLY A 237 4.02 -0.27 -1.10
C GLY A 237 3.93 0.59 0.15
N SER A 238 3.66 -0.03 1.31
CA SER A 238 3.58 0.65 2.60
C SER A 238 4.41 -0.07 3.63
N PHE A 239 5.29 0.68 4.29
CA PHE A 239 6.30 0.22 5.21
C PHE A 239 6.06 0.88 6.58
N ALA A 240 5.77 0.06 7.58
CA ALA A 240 5.70 0.55 8.95
C ALA A 240 7.09 0.93 9.45
N THR A 241 7.22 2.13 10.01
CA THR A 241 8.47 2.62 10.60
C THR A 241 8.47 2.49 12.13
N ASN A 242 7.31 2.63 12.74
CA ASN A 242 6.98 2.36 14.13
C ASN A 242 5.46 2.07 14.23
N ASP A 243 4.90 2.08 15.44
CA ASP A 243 3.48 1.75 15.67
C ASP A 243 2.50 2.83 15.17
N THR A 244 2.94 4.08 15.00
CA THR A 244 2.11 5.23 14.60
C THR A 244 2.48 5.79 13.22
N ALA A 245 3.58 5.33 12.63
CA ALA A 245 4.16 5.97 11.46
C ALA A 245 4.51 5.00 10.34
N SER A 246 4.26 5.44 9.10
CA SER A 246 4.54 4.67 7.89
C SER A 246 5.20 5.51 6.80
N ALA A 247 5.92 4.82 5.93
CA ALA A 247 6.37 5.35 4.64
C ALA A 247 5.64 4.59 3.52
N THR A 248 4.98 5.30 2.64
CA THR A 248 4.23 4.74 1.51
C THR A 248 4.82 5.22 0.20
N ILE A 249 4.84 4.36 -0.81
CA ILE A 249 5.11 4.70 -2.20
C ILE A 249 3.93 4.24 -3.04
N GLU A 250 3.47 5.11 -3.93
CA GLU A 250 2.63 4.77 -5.06
C GLU A 250 3.40 5.09 -6.34
N LYS A 251 3.40 4.15 -7.28
CA LYS A 251 3.97 4.32 -8.62
C LYS A 251 2.87 4.13 -9.63
N ASP A 252 2.60 5.16 -10.42
CA ASP A 252 1.72 5.09 -11.59
C ASP A 252 2.58 5.09 -12.86
N PHE A 253 2.58 3.98 -13.59
CA PHE A 253 3.31 3.83 -14.86
C PHE A 253 2.41 4.11 -16.06
N LEU A 254 1.09 4.10 -15.88
CA LEU A 254 0.14 4.09 -16.99
C LEU A 254 -0.48 5.46 -17.25
N THR A 255 -0.98 6.13 -16.21
CA THR A 255 -1.81 7.33 -16.38
C THR A 255 -0.96 8.59 -16.34
N HIS A 256 -0.21 8.78 -15.25
CA HIS A 256 0.55 10.01 -15.02
C HIS A 256 2.06 9.84 -15.18
N ASN A 257 2.56 8.60 -15.23
CA ASN A 257 4.00 8.31 -15.17
C ASN A 257 4.67 9.04 -14.00
N SER A 258 4.19 8.77 -12.78
CA SER A 258 4.59 9.46 -11.56
C SER A 258 4.90 8.52 -10.40
N ASP A 259 5.71 9.00 -9.46
CA ASP A 259 5.89 8.40 -8.13
C ASP A 259 5.32 9.36 -7.07
N THR A 260 4.60 8.81 -6.10
CA THR A 260 4.11 9.52 -4.93
C THR A 260 4.68 8.85 -3.69
N ALA A 261 5.62 9.51 -3.01
CA ALA A 261 6.15 9.02 -1.73
C ALA A 261 5.58 9.85 -0.57
N GLU A 262 5.14 9.17 0.47
CA GLU A 262 4.53 9.79 1.65
C GLU A 262 5.17 9.26 2.93
N TYR A 263 5.37 10.13 3.91
CA TYR A 263 5.55 9.77 5.31
C TYR A 263 4.38 10.32 6.13
N ALA A 264 3.78 9.45 6.93
CA ALA A 264 2.65 9.78 7.80
C ALA A 264 2.94 9.29 9.23
N ASP A 265 2.54 10.08 10.23
CA ASP A 265 2.71 9.76 11.66
C ASP A 265 1.51 10.30 12.46
N GLU A 266 0.91 9.47 13.32
CA GLU A 266 -0.18 9.92 14.21
C GLU A 266 0.29 11.05 15.15
N GLU A 267 1.59 11.11 15.46
CA GLU A 267 2.21 12.21 16.18
C GLU A 267 2.65 13.34 15.23
N ALA A 268 2.31 14.58 15.55
CA ALA A 268 2.72 15.72 14.75
C ALA A 268 4.24 15.94 14.80
N PHE A 269 4.84 16.19 13.63
CA PHE A 269 6.26 16.45 13.46
C PHE A 269 6.51 17.76 12.70
N THR A 270 7.72 18.30 12.85
CA THR A 270 8.15 19.53 12.17
C THR A 270 9.27 19.19 11.19
N PRO A 271 8.97 18.96 9.89
CA PRO A 271 9.96 18.48 8.93
C PRO A 271 10.95 19.56 8.48
N ALA A 272 10.60 20.84 8.66
CA ALA A 272 11.50 21.98 8.45
C ALA A 272 11.13 23.14 9.40
N PRO A 273 12.07 24.02 9.81
CA PRO A 273 11.80 25.09 10.78
C PRO A 273 10.75 26.12 10.36
N SER A 274 10.52 26.28 9.06
CA SER A 274 9.54 27.23 8.48
C SER A 274 8.17 26.59 8.19
N VAL A 275 7.99 25.31 8.52
CA VAL A 275 6.77 24.56 8.24
C VAL A 275 6.10 24.28 9.59
N ASP A 276 4.81 24.55 9.67
CA ASP A 276 4.04 24.26 10.88
C ASP A 276 4.04 22.74 11.18
N PRO A 277 3.77 22.32 12.42
CA PRO A 277 3.64 20.90 12.74
C PRO A 277 2.60 20.21 11.85
N VAL A 278 3.00 19.10 11.24
CA VAL A 278 2.21 18.32 10.28
C VAL A 278 2.19 16.85 10.70
N LYS A 279 1.26 16.08 10.15
CA LYS A 279 1.18 14.63 10.34
C LYS A 279 1.46 13.85 9.07
N ARG A 280 1.39 14.49 7.91
CA ARG A 280 1.67 13.87 6.61
C ARG A 280 2.55 14.78 5.76
N LEU A 281 3.54 14.19 5.11
CA LEU A 281 4.43 14.83 4.14
C LEU A 281 4.47 13.96 2.89
N LYS A 282 4.10 14.52 1.74
CA LYS A 282 4.07 13.83 0.45
C LYS A 282 4.84 14.57 -0.62
N PHE A 283 5.55 13.80 -1.43
CA PHE A 283 6.24 14.26 -2.62
C PHE A 283 5.68 13.50 -3.81
N VAL A 284 5.32 14.22 -4.87
CA VAL A 284 4.88 13.67 -6.14
C VAL A 284 5.90 14.05 -7.20
N ILE A 285 6.45 13.07 -7.91
CA ILE A 285 7.37 13.28 -9.04
C ILE A 285 6.59 12.92 -10.31
N ASP A 286 6.41 13.86 -11.22
CA ASP A 286 5.98 13.57 -12.59
C ASP A 286 7.23 13.36 -13.47
N TYR A 287 7.46 12.13 -13.92
CA TYR A 287 8.64 11.81 -14.72
C TYR A 287 8.58 12.34 -16.15
N SER A 288 7.40 12.74 -16.63
CA SER A 288 7.21 13.32 -17.96
C SER A 288 7.70 14.77 -18.01
N SER A 289 7.47 15.53 -16.93
CA SER A 289 7.91 16.92 -16.77
C SER A 289 9.18 17.06 -15.92
N THR A 290 9.55 16.01 -15.18
CA THR A 290 10.54 16.02 -14.08
C THR A 290 10.20 16.97 -12.93
N GLU A 291 8.96 17.47 -12.88
CA GLU A 291 8.51 18.32 -11.79
C GLU A 291 8.30 17.49 -10.51
N VAL A 292 8.74 18.04 -9.39
CA VAL A 292 8.52 17.49 -8.06
C VAL A 292 7.68 18.47 -7.26
N SER A 293 6.57 17.99 -6.72
CA SER A 293 5.59 18.75 -5.95
C SER A 293 5.54 18.27 -4.51
N ILE A 294 5.62 19.20 -3.56
CA ILE A 294 5.62 18.91 -2.12
C ILE A 294 4.28 19.29 -1.50
N TYR A 295 3.72 18.41 -0.68
CA TYR A 295 2.45 18.59 0.03
C TYR A 295 2.60 18.24 1.50
N THR A 296 1.85 18.93 2.35
CA THR A 296 1.81 18.66 3.80
C THR A 296 0.38 18.71 4.31
N SER A 297 0.02 17.83 5.25
CA SER A 297 -1.27 17.88 5.94
C SER A 297 -1.09 17.83 7.45
N SER A 298 -1.96 18.53 8.18
CA SER A 298 -1.93 18.63 9.64
C SER A 298 -2.64 17.47 10.37
N PHE A 299 -3.25 16.54 9.63
CA PHE A 299 -3.99 15.40 10.15
C PHE A 299 -3.68 14.12 9.36
N ILE A 300 -3.97 12.96 9.94
CA ILE A 300 -3.86 11.65 9.28
C ILE A 300 -5.17 11.33 8.57
N ASP A 301 -6.24 11.33 9.33
CA ASP A 301 -7.58 10.98 8.86
C ASP A 301 -8.55 12.10 9.22
N ALA A 302 -9.54 12.32 8.37
CA ALA A 302 -10.64 13.21 8.69
C ALA A 302 -11.96 12.63 8.23
N LEU A 303 -13.01 12.92 8.98
CA LEU A 303 -14.38 12.53 8.67
C LEU A 303 -15.24 13.78 8.51
N GLU A 304 -16.03 13.84 7.45
CA GLU A 304 -17.02 14.90 7.25
C GLU A 304 -18.40 14.38 7.60
N TRP A 305 -19.09 15.11 8.48
CA TRP A 305 -20.49 14.90 8.79
C TRP A 305 -21.36 15.60 7.75
N ARG A 306 -22.00 14.84 6.87
CA ARG A 306 -22.86 15.39 5.81
C ARG A 306 -24.32 15.15 6.10
N CYS A 307 -25.13 16.14 5.73
CA CYS A 307 -26.57 16.08 5.76
C CYS A 307 -27.16 16.54 4.43
N THR A 308 -28.33 16.01 4.07
CA THR A 308 -29.11 16.55 2.96
C THR A 308 -29.34 18.06 3.14
N GLU A 309 -29.14 18.80 2.06
CA GLU A 309 -29.22 20.26 2.05
C GLU A 309 -30.57 20.76 2.62
N GLY A 310 -30.51 21.62 3.64
CA GLY A 310 -31.69 22.16 4.32
C GLY A 310 -32.20 21.36 5.52
N SER A 311 -31.59 20.21 5.85
CA SER A 311 -31.95 19.42 7.02
C SER A 311 -31.28 19.93 8.29
N THR A 312 -32.06 20.34 9.29
CA THR A 312 -31.57 20.63 10.66
C THR A 312 -31.69 19.42 11.59
N ALA A 313 -32.25 18.31 11.11
CA ALA A 313 -32.57 17.13 11.92
C ALA A 313 -31.35 16.23 12.19
N CYS A 314 -30.29 16.36 11.40
CA CYS A 314 -29.09 15.53 11.49
C CYS A 314 -28.07 15.98 12.57
N ALA A 315 -28.36 17.07 13.30
CA ALA A 315 -27.47 17.55 14.33
C ALA A 315 -27.50 16.63 15.55
N THR A 316 -26.36 16.11 15.96
CA THR A 316 -26.24 15.21 17.12
C THR A 316 -25.07 15.63 18.01
N THR A 317 -24.98 15.06 19.21
CA THR A 317 -23.82 15.22 20.08
C THR A 317 -23.25 13.85 20.42
N LEU A 318 -21.99 13.62 20.07
CA LEU A 318 -21.27 12.37 20.34
C LEU A 318 -20.03 12.69 21.15
N ASN A 319 -19.88 12.01 22.29
CA ASN A 319 -18.73 12.18 23.19
C ASN A 319 -18.41 13.65 23.56
N GLY A 320 -19.44 14.50 23.59
CA GLY A 320 -19.31 15.93 23.90
C GLY A 320 -19.08 16.84 22.69
N GLU A 321 -18.93 16.29 21.48
CA GLU A 321 -18.79 17.04 20.24
C GLU A 321 -20.15 17.19 19.55
N THR A 322 -20.52 18.43 19.22
CA THR A 322 -21.74 18.71 18.43
C THR A 322 -21.42 18.56 16.95
N LEU A 323 -22.03 17.56 16.31
CA LEU A 323 -21.88 17.27 14.90
C LEU A 323 -23.05 17.89 14.14
N THR A 324 -22.73 18.74 13.17
CA THR A 324 -23.69 19.40 12.28
C THR A 324 -23.24 19.24 10.83
N ASN A 325 -24.11 19.55 9.85
CA ASN A 325 -23.73 19.46 8.44
C ASN A 325 -22.44 20.25 8.14
N GLY A 326 -21.47 19.60 7.51
CA GLY A 326 -20.15 20.16 7.20
C GLY A 326 -19.16 20.16 8.37
N THR A 327 -19.49 19.51 9.50
CA THR A 327 -18.52 19.34 10.59
C THR A 327 -17.43 18.38 10.15
N ILE A 328 -16.18 18.81 10.23
CA ILE A 328 -15.01 17.98 9.93
C ILE A 328 -14.34 17.59 11.24
N LEU A 329 -14.17 16.29 11.43
CA LEU A 329 -13.50 15.70 12.57
C LEU A 329 -12.10 15.27 12.14
N PHE A 330 -11.08 15.99 12.60
CA PHE A 330 -9.68 15.66 12.34
C PHE A 330 -9.17 14.67 13.39
N ASP A 331 -8.53 13.59 12.94
CA ASP A 331 -7.98 12.51 13.75
C ASP A 331 -8.93 12.04 14.87
N PRO A 332 -10.19 11.68 14.55
CA PRO A 332 -11.17 11.31 15.56
C PRO A 332 -10.70 10.08 16.34
N SER A 333 -10.90 10.09 17.66
CA SER A 333 -10.48 8.97 18.50
C SER A 333 -11.18 7.66 18.12
N GLU A 334 -10.56 6.52 18.42
CA GLU A 334 -11.17 5.20 18.18
C GLU A 334 -12.52 5.03 18.88
N GLU A 335 -12.70 5.65 20.04
CA GLU A 335 -13.97 5.66 20.75
C GLU A 335 -15.03 6.42 19.94
N LEU A 336 -14.68 7.58 19.37
CA LEU A 336 -15.58 8.35 18.54
C LEU A 336 -15.91 7.62 17.24
N ILE A 337 -14.91 7.05 16.56
CA ILE A 337 -15.11 6.22 15.36
C ILE A 337 -16.01 5.02 15.67
N SER A 338 -15.80 4.36 16.80
CA SER A 338 -16.63 3.22 17.23
C SER A 338 -18.07 3.64 17.49
N SER A 339 -18.28 4.79 18.13
CA SER A 339 -19.60 5.39 18.34
C SER A 339 -20.29 5.75 17.03
N ILE A 340 -19.57 6.35 16.07
CA ILE A 340 -20.09 6.66 14.73
C ILE A 340 -20.51 5.37 14.02
N ARG A 341 -19.66 4.35 14.00
CA ARG A 341 -19.97 3.04 13.39
C ARG A 341 -21.16 2.36 14.07
N GLN A 342 -21.32 2.54 15.38
CA GLN A 342 -22.47 2.01 16.10
C GLN A 342 -23.77 2.70 15.69
N LEU A 343 -23.76 4.03 15.53
CA LEU A 343 -24.90 4.77 14.99
C LEU A 343 -25.26 4.34 13.56
N GLN A 344 -24.26 4.13 12.70
CA GLN A 344 -24.47 3.64 11.33
C GLN A 344 -25.15 2.26 11.29
N ARG A 345 -25.02 1.46 12.36
CA ARG A 345 -25.68 0.14 12.49
C ARG A 345 -27.01 0.18 13.23
N ASP A 346 -27.31 1.27 13.95
CA ASP A 346 -28.58 1.40 14.67
C ASP A 346 -29.70 1.71 13.68
N SER A 347 -30.53 0.71 13.39
CA SER A 347 -31.64 0.83 12.45
C SER A 347 -32.65 1.91 12.84
N GLN A 348 -32.83 2.19 14.14
CA GLN A 348 -33.72 3.25 14.59
C GLN A 348 -33.11 4.61 14.28
N PHE A 349 -31.82 4.80 14.60
CA PHE A 349 -31.12 6.05 14.32
C PHE A 349 -31.04 6.34 12.81
N VAL A 350 -30.71 5.32 12.00
CA VAL A 350 -30.69 5.44 10.53
C VAL A 350 -32.08 5.70 9.96
N SER A 351 -33.14 5.10 10.51
CA SER A 351 -34.51 5.37 10.08
C SER A 351 -34.97 6.78 10.45
N ASP A 352 -34.59 7.27 11.63
CA ASP A 352 -34.97 8.60 12.12
C ASP A 352 -34.15 9.71 11.45
N ASN A 353 -32.97 9.36 10.96
CA ASN A 353 -32.06 10.24 10.24
C ASN A 353 -31.68 9.55 8.93
N PRO A 354 -32.55 9.53 7.91
CA PRO A 354 -32.20 8.95 6.61
C PRO A 354 -31.26 9.86 5.79
N GLU A 355 -31.04 11.09 6.27
CA GLU A 355 -30.37 12.17 5.55
C GLU A 355 -28.94 12.44 6.03
N TRP A 356 -28.41 11.71 7.01
CA TRP A 356 -27.01 11.86 7.44
C TRP A 356 -26.14 10.77 6.82
N GLU A 357 -24.91 11.15 6.51
CA GLU A 357 -23.82 10.23 6.22
C GLU A 357 -22.53 10.75 6.84
N VAL A 358 -21.63 9.83 7.17
CA VAL A 358 -20.24 10.18 7.51
C VAL A 358 -19.38 9.65 6.39
N VAL A 359 -18.65 10.57 5.77
CA VAL A 359 -17.74 10.26 4.67
C VAL A 359 -16.31 10.58 5.08
N ASN A 360 -15.35 9.93 4.43
CA ASN A 360 -13.95 10.34 4.57
C ASN A 360 -13.82 11.75 3.98
N TYR A 361 -13.24 12.66 4.77
CA TYR A 361 -12.89 14.00 4.32
C TYR A 361 -11.50 13.93 3.67
N GLU A 362 -11.43 14.30 2.41
CA GLU A 362 -10.17 14.46 1.68
C GLU A 362 -9.66 15.88 1.92
N ASP A 363 -8.40 16.02 2.30
CA ASP A 363 -7.77 17.33 2.42
C ASP A 363 -7.66 17.96 1.02
N PRO A 364 -8.36 19.06 0.72
CA PRO A 364 -8.34 19.65 -0.61
C PRO A 364 -6.94 20.13 -1.01
N ASN A 365 -6.07 20.45 -0.05
CA ASN A 365 -4.70 20.91 -0.29
C ASN A 365 -3.68 19.77 -0.28
N TYR A 366 -4.12 18.52 -0.12
CA TYR A 366 -3.21 17.38 -0.02
C TYR A 366 -3.70 16.17 -0.80
N ASP A 367 -4.93 15.68 -0.62
CA ASP A 367 -5.39 14.40 -1.17
C ASP A 367 -5.89 14.50 -2.63
N THR A 368 -6.12 15.70 -3.15
CA THR A 368 -6.73 15.91 -4.47
C THR A 368 -5.73 16.19 -5.58
N LEU A 369 -6.11 15.89 -6.84
CA LEU A 369 -5.30 16.22 -8.02
C LEU A 369 -5.17 17.74 -8.25
N ASP A 370 -6.10 18.54 -7.71
CA ASP A 370 -6.12 20.00 -7.83
C ASP A 370 -5.42 20.69 -6.64
N ALA A 371 -4.82 19.92 -5.72
CA ALA A 371 -4.12 20.46 -4.57
C ALA A 371 -2.97 21.39 -5.01
N GLU A 372 -2.92 22.59 -4.44
CA GLU A 372 -1.78 23.49 -4.65
C GLU A 372 -0.59 23.01 -3.81
N PRO A 373 0.55 22.67 -4.44
CA PRO A 373 1.73 22.25 -3.71
C PRO A 373 2.30 23.40 -2.88
N LEU A 374 2.86 23.05 -1.72
CA LEU A 374 3.63 23.97 -0.89
C LEU A 374 4.83 24.54 -1.66
N GLU A 375 5.47 23.70 -2.46
CA GLU A 375 6.60 24.05 -3.32
C GLU A 375 6.67 23.09 -4.51
N THR A 376 7.12 23.61 -5.66
CA THR A 376 7.53 22.80 -6.81
C THR A 376 8.98 23.10 -7.23
N TYR A 377 9.67 22.09 -7.75
CA TYR A 377 11.03 22.22 -8.29
C TYR A 377 11.31 21.16 -9.35
N ILE A 378 12.41 21.31 -10.09
CA ILE A 378 12.80 20.34 -11.13
C ILE A 378 13.69 19.25 -10.52
N GLY A 379 13.17 18.03 -10.50
CA GLY A 379 13.87 16.83 -10.08
C GLY A 379 14.95 16.37 -11.06
N THR A 380 15.64 15.30 -10.70
CA THR A 380 16.69 14.71 -11.51
C THR A 380 16.06 13.72 -12.49
N PRO A 381 16.36 13.80 -13.80
CA PRO A 381 15.84 12.83 -14.75
C PRO A 381 16.27 11.40 -14.41
N VAL A 382 15.30 10.50 -14.24
CA VAL A 382 15.55 9.07 -14.05
C VAL A 382 15.48 8.39 -15.41
N LEU A 383 16.66 8.06 -15.96
CA LEU A 383 16.77 7.34 -17.21
C LEU A 383 16.35 5.89 -17.01
N ASN A 384 15.39 5.41 -17.80
CA ASN A 384 14.83 4.06 -17.70
C ASN A 384 14.24 3.78 -16.31
N ARG A 385 13.24 4.57 -15.89
CA ARG A 385 12.40 4.28 -14.72
C ARG A 385 12.10 2.79 -14.72
N ALA A 386 12.61 2.09 -13.73
CA ALA A 386 12.86 0.68 -13.90
C ALA A 386 11.59 -0.11 -13.70
N PHE A 387 10.81 -0.25 -14.78
CA PHE A 387 10.19 -1.50 -15.17
C PHE A 387 10.09 -1.58 -16.70
N ASN A 388 11.18 -1.95 -17.38
CA ASN A 388 11.21 -2.36 -18.80
C ASN A 388 11.44 -3.86 -18.94
#